data_AF-A0A3L7JCT5-F1
#
_entry.id   AF-A0A3L7JCT5-F1
#
_cell.length_a   1.000
_cell.length_b   1.000
_cell.length_c   1.000
_cell.angle_alpha   90.00
_cell.angle_beta   90.00
_cell.angle_gamma   90.00
#
_symmetry.space_group_name_H-M   'P 1'
#
loop_
_entity.id
_entity.type
_entity.pdbx_description
1 polymer ?
#
loop_
_entity_poly.entity_id
_entity_poly.type
_entity_poly.pdbx_seq_one_letter_code
_entity_poly.pdbx_strand_id
1 'polypeptide(L)' 'MRKWMEFYNRKRPHSALGGKPPAVIYWQVIDQNQPDQQVQSVA' A
#
# COMPACT_ATOMS: atom_id res chain seq x y z
N MET A 1 10.33 20.62 -0.06
CA MET A 1 9.22 19.76 0.41
C MET A 1 8.95 18.55 -0.49
N ARG A 2 8.67 18.71 -1.79
CA ARG A 2 8.36 17.56 -2.68
C ARG A 2 9.39 16.43 -2.67
N LYS A 3 10.69 16.76 -2.60
CA LYS A 3 11.80 15.80 -2.59
C LYS A 3 11.81 14.88 -1.36
N TRP A 4 11.49 15.40 -0.16
CA TRP A 4 11.43 14.55 1.04
C TRP A 4 10.19 13.65 1.01
N MET A 5 9.06 14.19 0.52
CA MET A 5 7.81 13.46 0.43
C MET A 5 7.93 12.28 -0.55
N GLU A 6 8.57 12.50 -1.70
CA GLU A 6 8.84 11.45 -2.68
C GLU A 6 9.75 10.36 -2.11
N PHE A 7 10.81 10.76 -1.40
CA PHE A 7 11.69 9.80 -0.74
C PHE A 7 10.93 8.97 0.30
N TYR A 8 10.16 9.61 1.18
CA TYR A 8 9.38 8.93 2.21
C TYR A 8 8.36 7.96 1.59
N ASN A 9 7.62 8.39 0.57
CA ASN A 9 6.54 7.61 -0.01
C ASN A 9 7.03 6.46 -0.90
N ARG A 10 8.17 6.62 -1.60
CA ARG A 10 8.59 5.68 -2.67
C ARG A 10 9.93 5.00 -2.45
N LYS A 11 10.83 5.57 -1.65
CA LYS A 11 12.22 5.10 -1.54
C LYS A 11 12.65 4.76 -0.11
N ARG A 12 11.91 5.21 0.91
CA ARG A 12 12.25 4.98 2.31
C ARG A 12 11.93 3.54 2.70
N PRO A 13 12.93 2.76 3.14
CA PRO A 13 12.65 1.45 3.73
C PRO A 13 11.97 1.65 5.08
N HIS A 14 10.78 1.07 5.25
CA HIS A 14 10.06 1.09 6.52
C HIS A 14 10.20 -0.27 7.19
N SER A 15 10.97 -0.34 8.28
CA SER A 15 11.21 -1.61 9.01
C SER A 15 9.92 -2.28 9.50
N ALA A 16 8.92 -1.50 9.90
CA ALA A 16 7.60 -2.00 10.27
C ALA A 16 6.82 -2.63 9.10
N LEU A 17 7.19 -2.29 7.86
CA LEU A 17 6.59 -2.80 6.62
C LEU A 17 7.53 -3.81 5.91
N GLY A 18 8.49 -4.40 6.64
CA GLY A 18 9.46 -5.32 6.06
C GLY A 18 10.39 -4.68 5.03
N GLY A 19 10.70 -3.38 5.20
CA GLY A 19 11.55 -2.61 4.29
C GLY A 19 10.83 -2.03 3.08
N LYS A 20 9.52 -2.26 2.93
CA LYS A 20 8.73 -1.73 1.81
C LYS A 20 8.31 -0.28 2.06
N PRO A 21 8.28 0.58 1.03
CA PRO A 21 7.82 1.95 1.18
C PRO A 21 6.27 2.02 1.23
N PRO A 22 5.68 3.09 1.81
CA PRO A 22 4.25 3.17 2.08
C PRO A 22 3.39 3.13 0.81
N ALA A 23 3.87 3.70 -0.31
CA ALA A 23 3.13 3.68 -1.57
C ALA A 23 2.88 2.24 -2.07
N VAL A 24 3.86 1.34 -1.91
CA VAL A 24 3.70 -0.06 -2.34
C VAL A 24 2.59 -0.75 -1.55
N ILE A 25 2.57 -0.54 -0.23
CA ILE A 25 1.54 -1.13 0.63
C ILE A 25 0.16 -0.57 0.30
N TYR A 26 0.04 0.74 0.10
CA TYR A 26 -1.24 1.37 -0.24
C TYR A 26 -1.82 0.81 -1.55
N TRP A 27 -1.02 0.69 -2.61
CA TRP A 27 -1.46 0.12 -3.87
C TRP A 27 -1.82 -1.36 -3.74
N GLN A 28 -1.04 -2.14 -2.99
CA GLN A 28 -1.34 -3.55 -2.73
C GLN A 28 -2.68 -3.70 -1.99
N VAL A 29 -2.96 -2.84 -1.00
CA VAL A 29 -4.24 -2.86 -0.28
C VAL A 29 -5.39 -2.48 -1.20
N ILE A 30 -5.22 -1.49 -2.09
CA ILE A 30 -6.27 -1.13 -3.05
C ILE A 30 -6.52 -2.25 -4.05
N ASP A 31 -5.46 -2.81 -4.64
CA ASP A 31 -5.53 -3.93 -5.60
C ASP A 31 -6.26 -5.13 -4.98
N GLN A 32 -5.91 -5.49 -3.74
CA GLN A 32 -6.55 -6.58 -2.98
C GLN A 32 -7.98 -6.26 -2.54
N ASN A 33 -8.34 -4.98 -2.38
CA ASN A 33 -9.69 -4.54 -2.03
C ASN A 33 -10.48 -4.05 -3.25
N GLN A 34 -10.01 -4.26 -4.48
CA GLN A 34 -10.81 -3.96 -5.66
C GLN A 34 -12.03 -4.91 -5.72
N PRO A 35 -13.24 -4.38 -5.95
CA PRO A 35 -14.52 -4.98 -5.56
C PRO A 35 -15.02 -6.16 -6.43
N ASP A 36 -14.27 -6.63 -7.41
CA ASP A 36 -14.68 -7.81 -8.20
C ASP A 36 -14.64 -9.13 -7.40
N GLN A 37 -14.17 -9.13 -6.14
CA GLN A 37 -14.11 -10.34 -5.31
C GLN A 37 -14.74 -10.27 -3.91
N GLN A 38 -15.39 -9.17 -3.52
CA GLN A 38 -16.22 -9.18 -2.30
C GLN A 38 -17.69 -9.51 -2.62
N VAL A 39 -17.93 -10.69 -3.19
CA VAL A 39 -19.22 -11.38 -2.96
C VAL A 39 -19.00 -12.28 -1.74
N GLN A 40 -19.10 -11.69 -0.56
CA GLN A 40 -19.31 -12.47 0.66
C GLN A 40 -20.79 -12.84 0.70
N SER A 41 -21.17 -13.94 0.05
CA SER A 41 -22.46 -14.58 0.30
C SER A 41 -22.47 -15.07 1.75
N VAL A 42 -23.10 -14.29 2.61
CA VAL A 42 -23.54 -14.78 3.92
C VAL A 42 -24.58 -15.86 3.66
N ALA A 43 -24.27 -17.09 4.07
CA ALA A 43 -25.24 -18.18 4.15
C ALA A 43 -25.99 -18.12 5.49
#